data_AF-A0A0X3BM68-F1
#
_entry.id   AF-A0A0X3BM68-F1
#
_cell.length_a   1.000
_cell.length_b   1.000
_cell.length_c   1.000
_cell.angle_alpha   90.00
_cell.angle_beta   90.00
_cell.angle_gamma   90.00
#
_symmetry.space_group_name_H-M   'P 1'
#
loop_
_entity.id
_entity.type
_entity.pdbx_description
1 polymer ?
#
loop_
_entity_poly.entity_id
_entity_poly.type
_entity_poly.pdbx_seq_one_letter_code
_entity_poly.pdbx_strand_id
1 'polypeptide(L)'
;MNAAVFTRWVRERLSFEGLFLLILLVTIALRFYFLDLKLFHHDEAIHAWFSYKLLTEGTYIYDPMYHGPFLYYTTAGIFSLLGDSDLVGRLLPALFGTLLVALVYPVYKLGYLDKKQA
;
A
#
# COMPACT_ATOMS: atom_id res chain seq x y z
N MET A 1 -28.36 -23.41 18.91
CA MET A 1 -28.11 -22.10 19.57
C MET A 1 -29.21 -21.13 19.14
N ASN A 2 -29.82 -20.40 20.06
CA ASN A 2 -30.80 -19.37 19.72
C ASN A 2 -30.09 -18.19 19.02
N ALA A 3 -30.74 -17.57 18.03
CA ALA A 3 -30.13 -16.52 17.19
C ALA A 3 -29.59 -15.34 18.03
N ALA A 4 -30.28 -14.99 19.12
CA ALA A 4 -29.87 -13.96 20.07
C ALA A 4 -28.58 -14.31 20.85
N VAL A 5 -28.37 -15.59 21.18
CA VAL A 5 -27.17 -16.07 21.88
C VAL A 5 -25.98 -16.04 20.94
N PHE A 6 -26.18 -16.44 19.68
CA PHE A 6 -25.14 -16.39 18.65
C PHE A 6 -24.69 -14.95 18.35
N THR A 7 -25.64 -14.03 18.13
CA THR A 7 -25.30 -12.61 17.85
C THR A 7 -24.58 -11.94 19.02
N ARG A 8 -24.99 -12.21 20.27
CA ARG A 8 -24.31 -11.68 21.46
C ARG A 8 -22.87 -12.21 21.56
N TRP A 9 -22.68 -13.52 21.37
CA TRP A 9 -21.36 -14.15 21.35
C TRP A 9 -20.43 -13.58 20.27
N VAL A 10 -20.96 -13.32 19.07
CA VAL A 10 -20.21 -12.69 17.97
C VAL A 10 -19.81 -11.26 18.35
N ARG A 11 -20.76 -10.46 18.88
CA ARG A 11 -20.51 -9.07 19.27
C ARG A 11 -19.51 -8.92 20.41
N GLU A 12 -19.52 -9.86 21.36
CA GLU A 12 -18.56 -9.88 22.48
C GLU A 12 -17.13 -10.26 22.02
N ARG A 13 -16.98 -10.94 20.86
CA ARG A 13 -15.67 -11.38 20.33
C ARG A 13 -15.13 -10.54 19.17
N LEU A 14 -15.99 -9.87 18.41
CA LEU A 14 -15.61 -9.02 17.29
C LEU A 14 -15.78 -7.54 17.67
N SER A 15 -14.74 -6.97 18.27
CA SER A 15 -14.65 -5.50 18.35
C SER A 15 -14.33 -4.92 16.98
N PHE A 16 -14.73 -3.67 16.77
CA PHE A 16 -14.40 -2.94 15.54
C PHE A 16 -12.89 -2.86 15.35
N GLU A 17 -12.14 -2.56 16.43
CA GLU A 17 -10.69 -2.47 16.44
C GLU A 17 -10.04 -3.82 16.08
N GLY A 18 -10.56 -4.92 16.62
CA GLY A 18 -10.07 -6.26 16.33
C GLY A 18 -10.30 -6.65 14.87
N LEU A 19 -11.50 -6.36 14.34
CA LEU A 19 -11.81 -6.61 12.93
C LEU A 19 -10.96 -5.75 12.00
N PHE A 20 -10.80 -4.46 12.32
CA PHE A 20 -9.97 -3.55 11.54
C PHE A 20 -8.51 -4.00 11.53
N LEU A 21 -7.96 -4.39 12.69
CA LEU A 21 -6.61 -4.91 12.79
C LEU A 21 -6.44 -6.19 11.94
N LEU A 22 -7.42 -7.11 11.98
CA LEU A 22 -7.41 -8.30 11.14
C LEU A 22 -7.37 -7.94 9.64
N ILE A 23 -8.22 -6.99 9.21
CA ILE A 23 -8.22 -6.50 7.82
C ILE A 23 -6.86 -5.91 7.44
N LEU A 24 -6.25 -5.13 8.32
CA LEU A 24 -4.94 -4.53 8.07
C LEU A 24 -3.85 -5.61 7.94
N LEU A 25 -3.84 -6.60 8.83
CA LEU A 25 -2.88 -7.71 8.76
C LEU A 25 -3.04 -8.54 7.48
N VAL A 26 -4.27 -8.85 7.09
CA VAL A 26 -4.56 -9.54 5.82
C VAL A 26 -4.13 -8.68 4.64
N THR A 27 -4.36 -7.37 4.68
CA THR A 27 -3.92 -6.43 3.64
C THR A 27 -2.40 -6.43 3.49
N ILE A 28 -1.65 -6.39 4.60
CA ILE A 28 -0.19 -6.50 4.59
C ILE A 28 0.23 -7.83 3.95
N ALA A 29 -0.34 -8.95 4.41
CA ALA A 29 -0.01 -10.25 3.85
C ALA A 29 -0.23 -10.29 2.33
N LEU A 30 -1.41 -9.92 1.86
CA LEU A 30 -1.75 -9.96 0.43
C LEU A 30 -0.90 -9.01 -0.43
N ARG A 31 -0.49 -7.86 0.10
CA ARG A 31 0.29 -6.87 -0.65
C ARG A 31 1.79 -7.17 -0.69
N PHE A 32 2.33 -7.92 0.28
CA PHE A 32 3.78 -8.13 0.39
C PHE A 32 4.23 -9.57 0.13
N TYR A 33 3.32 -10.56 0.13
CA TYR A 33 3.71 -11.97 0.09
C TYR A 33 4.44 -12.40 -1.20
N PHE A 34 4.06 -11.87 -2.36
CA PHE A 34 4.58 -12.28 -3.67
C PHE A 34 4.70 -11.11 -4.65
N LEU A 35 5.46 -10.10 -4.26
CA LEU A 35 5.64 -8.89 -5.09
C LEU A 35 6.40 -9.15 -6.39
N ASP A 36 7.26 -10.16 -6.44
CA ASP A 36 8.12 -10.51 -7.58
C ASP A 36 7.63 -11.73 -8.37
N LEU A 37 6.45 -12.26 -8.06
CA LEU A 37 5.92 -13.46 -8.72
C LEU A 37 5.69 -13.27 -10.23
N LYS A 38 5.46 -12.03 -10.68
CA LYS A 38 5.28 -11.67 -12.09
C LYS A 38 6.31 -10.63 -12.49
N LEU A 39 6.73 -10.70 -13.76
CA LEU A 39 7.46 -9.64 -14.42
C LEU A 39 6.70 -8.33 -14.35
N PHE A 40 7.41 -7.21 -14.49
CA PHE A 40 6.78 -5.90 -14.57
C PHE A 40 5.76 -5.81 -15.70
N HIS A 41 4.58 -5.29 -15.37
CA HIS A 41 3.64 -4.79 -16.35
C HIS A 41 4.13 -3.45 -16.88
N HIS A 42 3.54 -2.99 -17.99
CA HIS A 42 3.99 -1.83 -18.75
C HIS A 42 4.40 -0.62 -17.89
N ASP A 43 3.50 -0.13 -17.02
CA ASP A 43 3.79 1.06 -16.21
C ASP A 43 4.73 0.78 -15.03
N GLU A 44 4.73 -0.45 -14.51
CA GLU A 44 5.70 -0.86 -13.50
C GLU A 44 7.13 -0.85 -14.09
N ALA A 45 7.27 -1.31 -15.34
CA ALA A 45 8.55 -1.35 -16.05
C ALA A 45 9.05 0.07 -16.33
N ILE A 46 8.17 0.99 -16.72
CA ILE A 46 8.50 2.41 -16.90
C ILE A 46 9.03 3.01 -15.59
N HIS A 47 8.35 2.79 -14.47
CA HIS A 47 8.78 3.28 -13.17
C HIS A 47 10.12 2.69 -12.73
N ALA A 48 10.28 1.38 -12.83
CA ALA A 48 11.53 0.72 -12.47
C ALA A 48 12.69 1.18 -13.36
N TRP A 49 12.48 1.27 -14.67
CA TRP A 49 13.52 1.67 -15.63
C TRP A 49 14.00 3.11 -15.41
N PHE A 50 13.10 4.07 -15.27
CA PHE A 50 13.50 5.45 -15.04
C PHE A 50 14.12 5.67 -13.66
N SER A 51 13.67 4.93 -12.64
CA SER A 51 14.34 4.93 -11.33
C SER A 51 15.74 4.35 -11.39
N TYR A 52 15.94 3.25 -12.13
CA TYR A 52 17.25 2.66 -12.36
C TYR A 52 18.17 3.64 -13.11
N LYS A 53 17.71 4.25 -14.22
CA LYS A 53 18.46 5.29 -14.92
C LYS A 53 18.80 6.47 -14.04
N LEU A 54 17.86 6.95 -13.23
CA LEU A 54 18.11 8.02 -12.28
C LEU A 54 19.20 7.63 -11.27
N LEU A 55 19.20 6.39 -10.78
CA LEU A 55 20.20 5.87 -9.87
C LEU A 55 21.60 5.76 -10.52
N THR A 56 21.68 5.25 -11.75
CA THR A 56 22.96 4.95 -12.41
C THR A 56 23.54 6.10 -13.22
N GLU A 57 22.69 6.95 -13.79
CA GLU A 57 23.05 8.06 -14.68
C GLU A 57 22.83 9.44 -14.03
N GLY A 58 22.19 9.50 -12.85
CA GLY A 58 21.96 10.74 -12.10
C GLY A 58 21.01 11.73 -12.76
N THR A 59 20.24 11.29 -13.78
CA THR A 59 19.47 12.17 -14.66
C THR A 59 17.98 11.86 -14.63
N TYR A 60 17.17 12.88 -14.40
CA TYR A 60 15.72 12.86 -14.61
C TYR A 60 15.37 13.92 -15.67
N ILE A 61 14.68 13.50 -16.74
CA ILE A 61 14.18 14.39 -17.79
C ILE A 61 12.66 14.31 -17.76
N TYR A 62 12.01 15.45 -17.62
CA TYR A 62 10.56 15.52 -17.70
C TYR A 62 10.10 15.20 -19.12
N ASP A 63 9.16 14.26 -19.22
CA ASP A 63 8.46 13.92 -20.45
C ASP A 63 6.95 13.98 -20.15
N PRO A 64 6.17 14.80 -20.88
CA PRO A 64 4.73 14.92 -20.67
C PRO A 64 3.95 13.62 -20.92
N MET A 65 4.54 12.61 -21.53
CA MET A 65 3.95 11.28 -21.68
C MET A 65 3.87 10.51 -20.35
N TYR A 66 4.71 10.86 -19.36
CA TYR A 66 4.85 10.11 -18.11
C TYR A 66 4.45 10.91 -16.86
N HIS A 67 4.31 10.19 -15.74
CA HIS A 67 3.90 10.75 -14.46
C HIS A 67 4.97 11.63 -13.79
N GLY A 68 4.55 12.36 -12.74
CA GLY A 68 5.43 13.23 -11.97
C GLY A 68 6.58 12.51 -11.26
N PRO A 69 7.60 13.26 -10.79
CA PRO A 69 8.91 12.72 -10.40
C PRO A 69 8.91 11.86 -9.14
N PHE A 70 7.91 12.01 -8.27
CA PHE A 70 7.93 11.48 -6.90
C PHE A 70 8.26 9.99 -6.84
N LEU A 71 7.57 9.16 -7.63
CA LEU A 71 7.82 7.71 -7.62
C LEU A 71 9.19 7.35 -8.19
N TYR A 72 9.71 8.11 -9.16
CA TYR A 72 11.02 7.82 -9.72
C TYR A 72 12.15 8.05 -8.70
N TYR A 73 12.13 9.20 -8.01
CA TYR A 73 13.14 9.54 -7.00
C TYR A 73 13.06 8.63 -5.78
N THR A 74 11.85 8.38 -5.27
CA THR A 74 11.68 7.55 -4.07
C THR A 74 12.05 6.09 -4.36
N THR A 75 11.67 5.55 -5.52
CA THR A 75 12.04 4.19 -5.92
C THR A 75 13.55 4.08 -6.19
N ALA A 76 14.18 5.08 -6.83
CA ALA A 76 15.63 5.12 -7.00
C ALA A 76 16.37 5.13 -5.65
N GLY A 77 15.85 5.87 -4.66
CA GLY A 77 16.37 5.87 -3.30
C GLY A 77 16.28 4.49 -2.65
N ILE A 78 15.16 3.79 -2.81
CA ILE A 78 15.00 2.44 -2.26
C ILE A 78 15.86 1.41 -3.02
N PHE A 79 16.03 1.53 -4.34
CA PHE A 79 16.98 0.73 -5.12
C PHE A 79 18.42 0.92 -4.62
N SER A 80 18.83 2.14 -4.29
CA SER A 80 20.15 2.42 -3.70
C SER A 80 20.36 1.69 -2.36
N LEU A 81 19.30 1.54 -1.57
CA LEU A 81 19.38 0.93 -0.23
C LEU A 81 19.27 -0.60 -0.25
N LEU A 82 18.42 -1.15 -1.12
CA LEU A 82 18.00 -2.56 -1.09
C LEU A 82 18.33 -3.34 -2.37
N GLY A 83 18.86 -2.68 -3.40
CA GLY A 83 19.09 -3.24 -4.74
C GLY A 83 17.92 -3.03 -5.70
N ASP A 84 18.21 -3.02 -7.00
CA ASP A 84 17.23 -2.90 -8.08
C ASP A 84 16.67 -4.29 -8.46
N SER A 85 15.47 -4.59 -8.00
CA SER A 85 14.78 -5.84 -8.34
C SER A 85 13.27 -5.63 -8.45
N ASP A 86 12.58 -6.57 -9.09
CA ASP A 86 11.13 -6.60 -9.22
C ASP A 86 10.39 -6.44 -7.89
N LEU A 87 10.88 -7.11 -6.84
CA LEU A 87 10.36 -7.01 -5.48
C LEU A 87 10.49 -5.58 -4.97
N VAL A 88 11.69 -5.02 -5.06
CA VAL A 88 12.03 -3.71 -4.50
C VAL A 88 11.26 -2.61 -5.23
N GLY A 89 11.09 -2.72 -6.55
CA GLY A 89 10.37 -1.75 -7.38
C GLY A 89 8.90 -1.62 -7.00
N ARG A 90 8.33 -2.62 -6.32
CA ARG A 90 6.93 -2.64 -5.87
C ARG A 90 6.76 -2.33 -4.38
N LEU A 91 7.84 -2.17 -3.62
CA LEU A 91 7.74 -1.92 -2.17
C LEU A 91 6.99 -0.62 -1.85
N LEU A 92 7.28 0.47 -2.56
CA LEU A 92 6.60 1.75 -2.32
C LEU A 92 5.11 1.72 -2.69
N PRO A 93 4.70 1.24 -3.88
CA PRO A 93 3.28 1.01 -4.18
C PRO A 93 2.57 0.12 -3.15
N ALA A 94 3.20 -0.98 -2.73
CA ALA A 94 2.63 -1.89 -1.72
C ALA A 94 2.47 -1.21 -0.35
N LEU A 95 3.49 -0.45 0.07
CA LEU A 95 3.48 0.32 1.31
C LEU A 95 2.40 1.39 1.30
N PHE A 96 2.36 2.27 0.29
CA PHE A 96 1.36 3.33 0.23
C PHE A 96 -0.07 2.78 0.11
N GLY A 97 -0.26 1.71 -0.66
CA GLY A 97 -1.55 1.02 -0.72
C GLY A 97 -1.99 0.41 0.61
N THR A 98 -1.04 -0.03 1.45
CA THR A 98 -1.31 -0.52 2.81
C THR A 98 -1.61 0.63 3.77
N LEU A 99 -0.83 1.71 3.71
CA LEU A 99 -1.01 2.91 4.53
C LEU A 99 -2.36 3.57 4.27
N LEU A 100 -2.88 3.50 3.05
CA LEU A 100 -4.22 3.99 2.74
C LEU A 100 -5.31 3.25 3.54
N VAL A 101 -5.18 1.94 3.73
CA VAL A 101 -6.10 1.16 4.58
C VAL A 101 -5.94 1.56 6.03
N ALA A 102 -4.70 1.69 6.52
CA ALA A 102 -4.41 2.14 7.87
C ALA A 102 -4.98 3.54 8.17
N LEU A 103 -4.95 4.45 7.18
CA LEU A 103 -5.45 5.82 7.28
C LEU A 103 -6.95 5.91 7.57
N VAL A 104 -7.73 4.89 7.21
CA VAL A 104 -9.19 4.87 7.49
C VAL A 104 -9.46 4.94 8.99
N TYR A 105 -8.61 4.34 9.83
CA TYR A 105 -8.81 4.32 11.29
C TYR A 105 -8.75 5.70 11.94
N PRO A 106 -7.70 6.52 11.78
CA PRO A 106 -7.69 7.87 12.33
C PRO A 106 -8.80 8.75 11.73
N VAL A 107 -9.13 8.62 10.44
CA VAL A 107 -10.25 9.36 9.82
C VAL A 107 -11.57 8.99 10.50
N TYR A 108 -11.79 7.71 10.80
CA TYR A 108 -12.92 7.24 11.61
C TYR A 108 -12.91 7.83 13.03
N LYS A 109 -11.75 7.80 13.71
CA LYS A 109 -11.61 8.32 15.08
C LYS A 109 -11.84 9.83 15.18
N LEU A 110 -11.55 10.57 14.11
CA LEU A 110 -11.83 12.01 13.99
C LEU A 110 -13.32 12.31 13.77
N GLY A 111 -14.18 11.30 13.58
CA GLY A 111 -15.60 11.47 13.34
C GLY A 111 -15.95 11.83 11.89
N TYR A 112 -14.98 11.82 10.97
CA TYR A 112 -15.23 12.11 9.54
C TYR A 112 -15.94 10.97 8.78
N LEU A 113 -16.26 9.87 9.46
CA LEU A 113 -16.99 8.73 8.88
C LEU A 113 -18.21 8.35 9.72
N ASP A 114 -18.57 9.16 10.72
CA ASP A 114 -19.76 8.94 11.54
C ASP A 114 -20.95 9.76 11.03
N LYS A 115 -22.15 9.42 11.51
CA LYS A 115 -23.41 10.07 11.08
C LYS A 115 -23.56 11.51 11.59
N LYS A 116 -22.58 12.08 12.32
CA LYS A 116 -22.67 13.43 12.89
C LYS A 116 -22.28 14.54 11.90
N GLN A 117 -21.94 14.16 10.67
CA GLN A 117 -21.63 15.09 9.60
C GLN A 117 -22.84 15.48 8.73
N ALA A 118 -24.05 15.09 9.13
CA ALA A 118 -25.30 15.51 8.51
C ALA A 118 -25.88 16.74 9.21
#